data_AF-A0A7J2IFA2-F1
#
_entry.id   AF-A0A7J2IFA2-F1
#
_cell.length_a   1.000
_cell.length_b   1.000
_cell.length_c   1.000
_cell.angle_alpha   90.00
_cell.angle_beta   90.00
_cell.angle_gamma   90.00
#
_symmetry.space_group_name_H-M   'P 1'
#
loop_
_entity.id
_entity.type
_entity.pdbx_description
1 polymer ?
#
loop_
_entity_poly.entity_id
_entity_poly.type
_entity_poly.pdbx_seq_one_letter_code
_entity_poly.pdbx_strand_id
1 'polypeptide(L)'
;MIKASPYVIKNMSAMLDQIVSLEEDIELDEHKLAYELSEIRGTFGKFSMRYKNDDELQSICDEFENYLKKRDYELMERIIKELEELTYIRRLETLVREIRYKGQSGHFINVT
;
A
#
# COMPACT_ATOMS: atom_id res chain seq x y z
N MET A 1 13.24 7.02 -9.88
CA MET A 1 12.18 5.99 -9.83
C MET A 1 11.09 6.46 -8.89
N ILE A 2 9.82 6.44 -9.31
CA ILE A 2 8.70 6.90 -8.47
C ILE A 2 8.23 5.71 -7.63
N LYS A 3 8.46 5.79 -6.31
CA LYS A 3 7.89 4.86 -5.34
C LYS A 3 6.55 5.39 -4.83
N ALA A 4 5.65 4.51 -4.43
CA ALA A 4 4.39 4.92 -3.83
C ALA A 4 4.65 5.69 -2.52
N SER A 5 3.86 6.73 -2.28
CA SER A 5 3.95 7.49 -1.04
C SER A 5 3.34 6.67 0.10
N PRO A 6 3.75 6.92 1.37
CA PRO A 6 3.14 6.25 2.52
C PRO A 6 1.61 6.41 2.59
N TYR A 7 1.10 7.54 2.10
CA TYR A 7 -0.34 7.81 2.06
C TYR A 7 -1.08 6.87 1.08
N VAL A 8 -0.51 6.64 -0.09
CA VAL A 8 -1.09 5.73 -1.09
C VAL A 8 -1.15 4.30 -0.55
N ILE A 9 -0.06 3.84 0.06
CA ILE A 9 0.04 2.48 0.61
C ILE A 9 -0.92 2.31 1.79
N LYS A 10 -1.03 3.31 2.67
CA LYS A 10 -2.00 3.30 3.77
C LYS A 10 -3.45 3.18 3.26
N ASN A 11 -3.80 3.90 2.19
CA ASN A 11 -5.13 3.81 1.61
C ASN A 11 -5.40 2.42 1.02
N MET A 12 -4.39 1.74 0.46
CA MET A 12 -4.52 0.36 0.01
C MET A 12 -4.86 -0.58 1.16
N SER A 13 -4.14 -0.48 2.28
CA SER A 13 -4.43 -1.28 3.47
C SER A 13 -5.88 -1.09 3.94
N ALA A 14 -6.33 0.16 4.05
CA ALA A 14 -7.68 0.48 4.51
C ALA A 14 -8.78 -0.07 3.60
N MET A 15 -8.54 -0.15 2.28
CA MET A 15 -9.49 -0.79 1.35
C MET A 15 -9.58 -2.31 1.59
N LEU A 16 -8.48 -2.96 1.93
CA LEU A 16 -8.47 -4.39 2.23
C LEU A 16 -9.12 -4.70 3.59
N ASP A 17 -8.91 -3.86 4.60
CA ASP A 17 -9.61 -3.98 5.89
C ASP A 17 -11.14 -3.88 5.73
N GLN A 18 -11.60 -3.05 4.78
CA GLN A 18 -13.02 -2.96 4.44
C GLN A 18 -13.54 -4.26 3.82
N ILE A 19 -12.75 -4.95 2.98
CA ILE A 19 -13.13 -6.26 2.43
C ILE A 19 -13.26 -7.29 3.55
N VAL A 20 -12.26 -7.39 4.43
CA VAL A 20 -12.31 -8.33 5.56
C VAL A 20 -13.58 -8.10 6.39
N SER A 21 -13.88 -6.83 6.70
CA SER A 21 -15.09 -6.46 7.44
C SER A 21 -16.39 -6.84 6.71
N LEU A 22 -16.41 -6.74 5.38
CA LEU A 22 -17.57 -7.11 4.55
C LEU A 22 -17.73 -8.63 4.44
N GLU A 23 -16.62 -9.38 4.45
CA GLU A 23 -16.63 -10.85 4.41
C GLU A 23 -17.07 -11.48 5.75
N GLU A 24 -16.86 -10.79 6.86
CA GLU A 24 -17.32 -11.21 8.19
C GLU A 24 -18.81 -10.91 8.44
N ASP A 25 -19.44 -10.07 7.62
CA ASP A 25 -20.86 -9.74 7.74
C ASP A 25 -21.72 -10.90 7.20
N ILE A 26 -22.37 -11.61 8.13
CA ILE A 26 -23.20 -12.81 7.87
C ILE A 26 -24.43 -12.48 7.00
N GLU A 27 -24.85 -11.22 6.92
CA GLU A 27 -25.99 -10.77 6.12
C GLU A 27 -25.58 -10.20 4.75
N LEU A 28 -24.29 -10.25 4.39
CA LEU A 28 -23.84 -9.59 3.17
C LEU A 28 -24.31 -10.32 1.91
N ASP A 29 -24.94 -9.56 1.01
CA ASP A 29 -25.26 -10.01 -0.34
C ASP A 29 -23.97 -10.33 -1.10
N GLU A 30 -23.82 -11.58 -1.58
CA GLU A 30 -22.67 -12.03 -2.38
C GLU A 30 -22.41 -11.10 -3.58
N HIS A 31 -23.46 -10.50 -4.16
CA HIS A 31 -23.33 -9.53 -5.24
C HIS A 31 -22.65 -8.24 -4.80
N LYS A 32 -22.90 -7.78 -3.57
CA LYS A 32 -22.27 -6.59 -3.00
C LYS A 32 -20.77 -6.83 -2.76
N LEU A 33 -20.41 -7.99 -2.20
CA LEU A 33 -19.01 -8.37 -2.00
C LEU A 33 -18.25 -8.47 -3.33
N ALA A 34 -18.86 -9.10 -4.34
CA ALA A 34 -18.27 -9.23 -5.65
C ALA A 34 -18.04 -7.86 -6.33
N TYR A 35 -18.98 -6.93 -6.16
CA TYR A 35 -18.85 -5.56 -6.66
C TYR A 35 -17.68 -4.81 -5.99
N GLU A 36 -17.61 -4.82 -4.67
CA GLU A 36 -16.53 -4.15 -3.91
C GLU A 36 -15.15 -4.71 -4.27
N LEU A 37 -15.02 -6.04 -4.37
CA LEU A 37 -13.79 -6.69 -4.80
C LEU A 37 -13.38 -6.27 -6.22
N SER A 38 -14.34 -6.09 -7.13
CA SER A 38 -14.08 -5.62 -8.49
C SER A 38 -13.55 -4.18 -8.51
N GLU A 39 -14.14 -3.28 -7.71
CA GLU A 39 -13.70 -1.89 -7.60
C GLU A 39 -12.29 -1.77 -7.02
N ILE A 40 -12.00 -2.54 -5.96
CA ILE A 40 -10.68 -2.58 -5.33
C ILE A 40 -9.66 -3.18 -6.29
N ARG A 41 -10.01 -4.25 -7.02
CA ARG A 41 -9.17 -4.79 -8.09
C ARG A 41 -8.83 -3.74 -9.14
N GLY A 42 -9.81 -2.99 -9.61
CA GLY A 42 -9.59 -1.88 -10.54
C GLY A 42 -8.61 -0.84 -9.99
N THR A 43 -8.65 -0.59 -8.69
CA THR A 43 -7.74 0.34 -8.01
C THR A 43 -6.32 -0.21 -7.88
N PHE A 44 -6.18 -1.47 -7.46
CA PHE A 44 -4.88 -2.16 -7.40
C PHE A 44 -4.22 -2.24 -8.78
N GLY A 45 -4.98 -2.51 -9.84
CA GLY A 45 -4.48 -2.49 -11.22
C GLY A 45 -3.92 -1.12 -11.63
N LYS A 46 -4.60 -0.01 -11.27
CA LYS A 46 -4.11 1.35 -11.51
C LYS A 46 -2.82 1.63 -10.75
N PHE A 47 -2.69 1.16 -9.52
CA PHE A 47 -1.47 1.32 -8.72
C PHE A 47 -0.32 0.48 -9.24
N SER A 48 -0.55 -0.79 -9.60
CA SER A 48 0.45 -1.63 -10.24
C SER A 48 1.02 -0.96 -11.49
N MET A 49 0.16 -0.44 -12.38
CA MET A 49 0.62 0.29 -13.57
C MET A 49 1.42 1.56 -13.24
N ARG A 50 0.94 2.37 -12.30
CA ARG A 50 1.56 3.65 -11.93
C ARG A 50 2.93 3.47 -11.28
N TYR A 51 3.08 2.43 -10.46
CA TYR A 51 4.27 2.15 -9.67
C TYR A 51 4.97 0.87 -10.14
N LYS A 52 4.97 0.62 -11.45
CA LYS A 52 5.52 -0.60 -12.07
C LYS A 52 6.99 -0.94 -11.74
N ASN A 53 7.74 0.02 -11.21
CA ASN A 53 9.14 -0.16 -10.82
C ASN A 53 9.33 -0.15 -9.28
N ASP A 54 8.24 -0.16 -8.52
CA ASP A 54 8.26 -0.30 -7.05
C ASP A 54 8.07 -1.79 -6.75
N ASP A 55 9.17 -2.54 -6.74
CA ASP A 55 9.15 -4.02 -6.65
C ASP A 55 8.39 -4.51 -5.41
N GLU A 56 8.55 -3.80 -4.28
CA GLU A 56 7.82 -4.12 -3.04
C GLU A 56 6.30 -3.97 -3.24
N LEU A 57 5.86 -2.92 -3.93
CA LEU A 57 4.44 -2.72 -4.21
C LEU A 57 3.90 -3.69 -5.27
N GLN A 58 4.71 -4.06 -6.26
CA GLN A 58 4.30 -5.02 -7.28
C GLN A 58 4.05 -6.41 -6.66
N SER A 59 4.92 -6.85 -5.75
CA SER A 59 4.73 -8.11 -5.02
C SER A 59 3.36 -8.15 -4.33
N ILE A 60 3.02 -7.08 -3.61
CA ILE A 60 1.73 -6.94 -2.92
C ILE A 60 0.54 -6.96 -3.91
N CYS A 61 0.67 -6.29 -5.06
CA CYS A 61 -0.38 -6.30 -6.09
C CYS A 61 -0.58 -7.70 -6.69
N ASP A 62 0.50 -8.44 -6.93
CA ASP A 62 0.46 -9.80 -7.47
C ASP A 62 -0.14 -10.78 -6.44
N GLU A 63 0.19 -10.62 -5.16
CA GLU A 63 -0.40 -11.38 -4.07
C GLU A 63 -1.90 -11.10 -3.94
N PHE A 64 -2.33 -9.86 -4.08
CA PHE A 64 -3.75 -9.52 -4.09
C PHE A 64 -4.50 -10.18 -5.26
N GLU A 65 -3.93 -10.19 -6.46
CA GLU A 65 -4.51 -10.93 -7.59
C GLU A 65 -4.56 -12.46 -7.33
N ASN A 66 -3.61 -13.00 -6.56
CA ASN A 66 -3.65 -14.39 -6.13
C ASN A 66 -4.74 -14.64 -5.07
N TYR A 67 -4.95 -13.71 -4.13
CA TYR A 67 -6.08 -13.76 -3.21
C TYR A 67 -7.41 -13.80 -3.97
N LEU A 68 -7.61 -12.94 -4.97
CA LEU A 68 -8.86 -12.91 -5.74
C LEU A 68 -9.17 -14.25 -6.43
N LYS A 69 -8.15 -15.02 -6.82
CA LYS A 69 -8.30 -16.33 -7.45
C LYS A 69 -8.60 -17.44 -6.46
N LYS A 70 -7.99 -17.39 -5.27
CA LYS A 70 -8.01 -18.50 -4.30
C LYS A 70 -8.95 -18.28 -3.12
N ARG A 71 -9.33 -17.02 -2.85
CA ARG A 71 -10.05 -16.57 -1.65
C ARG A 71 -9.41 -17.09 -0.36
N ASP A 72 -8.09 -16.98 -0.32
CA ASP A 72 -7.26 -17.39 0.83
C ASP A 72 -7.17 -16.24 1.84
N TYR A 73 -7.93 -16.34 2.93
CA TYR A 73 -8.01 -15.29 3.95
C TYR A 73 -6.68 -15.05 4.68
N GLU A 74 -5.86 -16.08 4.86
CA GLU A 74 -4.51 -15.92 5.44
C GLU A 74 -3.58 -15.13 4.51
N LEU A 75 -3.82 -15.20 3.20
CA LEU A 75 -3.14 -14.35 2.23
C LEU A 75 -3.57 -12.88 2.37
N MET A 76 -4.86 -12.61 2.58
CA MET A 76 -5.33 -11.22 2.78
C MET A 76 -4.69 -10.58 4.01
N GLU A 77 -4.68 -11.26 5.15
CA GLU A 77 -4.06 -10.74 6.37
C GLU A 77 -2.56 -10.45 6.19
N ARG A 78 -1.85 -11.28 5.42
CA ARG A 78 -0.44 -11.06 5.10
C ARG A 78 -0.24 -9.82 4.25
N ILE A 79 -1.04 -9.66 3.18
CA ILE A 79 -0.99 -8.48 2.31
C ILE A 79 -1.21 -7.19 3.11
N ILE A 80 -2.17 -7.20 4.04
CA ILE A 80 -2.43 -6.04 4.92
C ILE A 80 -1.20 -5.71 5.77
N LYS A 81 -0.61 -6.71 6.43
CA LYS A 81 0.62 -6.50 7.23
C LYS A 81 1.78 -5.98 6.39
N GLU A 82 1.98 -6.51 5.19
CA GLU A 82 3.02 -6.04 4.27
C GLU A 82 2.80 -4.58 3.83
N LEU A 83 1.54 -4.17 3.60
CA LEU A 83 1.20 -2.78 3.31
C LEU A 83 1.48 -1.86 4.51
N GLU A 84 1.20 -2.30 5.74
CA GLU A 84 1.52 -1.54 6.96
C GLU A 84 3.03 -1.38 7.16
N GLU A 85 3.79 -2.47 6.99
CA GLU A 85 5.25 -2.46 7.06
C GLU A 85 5.84 -1.56 5.99
N LEU A 86 5.38 -1.68 4.75
CA LEU A 86 5.83 -0.84 3.65
C LEU A 86 5.50 0.64 3.90
N THR A 87 4.33 0.93 4.47
CA THR A 87 3.96 2.29 4.90
C THR A 87 4.96 2.84 5.92
N TYR A 88 5.34 2.03 6.92
CA TYR A 88 6.31 2.41 7.94
C TYR A 88 7.70 2.66 7.33
N ILE A 89 8.19 1.76 6.48
CA ILE A 89 9.48 1.89 5.78
C ILE A 89 9.51 3.20 4.98
N ARG A 90 8.47 3.47 4.18
CA ARG A 90 8.41 4.68 3.34
C ARG A 90 8.37 5.97 4.17
N ARG A 91 7.76 5.94 5.37
CA ARG A 91 7.81 7.08 6.31
C ARG A 91 9.23 7.31 6.83
N LEU A 92 9.94 6.26 7.23
CA LEU A 92 11.33 6.37 7.68
C LEU A 92 12.24 6.91 6.57
N GLU A 93 12.10 6.39 5.34
CA GLU A 93 12.85 6.89 4.18
C GLU A 93 12.61 8.39 3.94
N THR A 94 11.38 8.85 4.13
CA THR A 94 11.00 10.27 4.00
C THR A 94 11.69 11.11 5.08
N LEU A 95 11.62 10.68 6.35
CA LEU A 95 12.26 11.36 7.47
C LEU A 95 13.79 11.44 7.30
N VAL A 96 14.43 10.35 6.89
CA VAL A 96 15.88 10.30 6.63
C VAL A 96 16.28 11.30 5.55
N ARG A 97 15.48 11.41 4.47
CA ARG A 97 15.71 12.42 3.42
C ARG A 97 15.60 13.82 3.99
N GLU A 98 14.53 14.12 4.73
CA GLU A 98 14.33 15.46 5.33
C GLU A 98 15.46 15.87 6.27
N ILE A 99 15.94 14.94 7.12
CA ILE A 99 17.09 15.17 8.00
C ILE A 99 18.35 15.48 7.19
N ARG A 100 18.61 14.69 6.14
CA ARG A 100 19.77 14.92 5.24
C ARG A 100 19.69 16.30 4.57
N TYR A 101 18.53 16.71 4.10
CA TYR A 101 18.33 18.03 3.50
C TYR A 101 18.54 19.17 4.51
N LYS A 102 18.02 19.04 5.74
CA LYS A 102 18.21 20.05 6.80
C LYS A 102 19.67 20.15 7.28
N GLY A 103 20.40 19.04 7.27
CA GLY A 103 21.83 19.00 7.62
C GLY A 103 22.75 19.69 6.60
N GLN A 104 22.32 19.84 5.34
CA GLN A 104 23.10 20.52 4.30
C GLN A 104 22.98 22.05 4.34
N SER A 105 21.92 22.59 4.96
CA SER A 105 21.68 24.04 5.05
C SER A 105 22.53 24.76 6.12
N GLY A 106 23.37 24.03 6.87
CA GLY A 106 24.11 24.52 8.04
C GLY A 106 25.60 24.82 7.84
N HIS A 107 26.11 24.90 6.62
CA HIS A 107 27.54 25.15 6.35
C HIS A 107 27.78 26.30 5.37
N PHE A 108 27.39 27.52 5.75
CA PHE A 108 27.98 28.75 5.22
C PHE A 108 28.01 29.80 6.33
N ILE A 109 28.98 29.70 7.23
CA ILE A 109 29.49 30.89 7.91
C ILE A 109 30.89 31.12 7.32
N ASN A 110 30.93 31.97 6.29
CA ASN A 110 32.18 32.59 5.86
C ASN A 110 32.64 33.48 7.02
N VAL A 111 33.63 33.03 7.76
CA VAL A 111 34.38 33.89 8.68
C VAL A 111 35.59 34.38 7.89
N THR A 112 35.43 35.55 7.27
CA THR A 112 36.55 36.41 6.84
C THR A 112 36.83 37.44 7.90
#